data_AF-A0A4Q3LTQ1-F1
#
_entry.id   AF-A0A4Q3LTQ1-F1
#
_cell.length_a   1.000
_cell.length_b   1.000
_cell.length_c   1.000
_cell.angle_alpha   90.00
_cell.angle_beta   90.00
_cell.angle_gamma   90.00
#
_symmetry.space_group_name_H-M   'P 1'
#
loop_
_entity.id
_entity.type
_entity.pdbx_description
1 polymer ?
#
loop_
_entity_poly.entity_id
_entity_poly.type
_entity_poly.pdbx_seq_one_letter_code
_entity_poly.pdbx_strand_id
1 'polypeptide(L)'
;MRALIFALAFCAALPAWAGEGHDHGDSAPVGNANGPGRQPDGSVFLPKPAQRQLGLRTVAVDEGDLARSVELSGRVVMDPNAGGKVQPMTAGRLEAGPKGLPTVGQPVRKGEVLAYVVSTMAPLERSAQAAQLAELRAARALAEKRAARLKTLSDTVARKELEAADSEVASLAARLSALGGALGARESLVAPVSGVIAASFAVAGQVVDARELIYEVVDPARFHIEALAFDAELATDVAGASMAVGQAPVALQ
;
A
#
# COMPACT_ATOMS: atom_id res chain seq x y z
N MET A 1 22.00 -73.36 36.75
CA MET A 1 23.03 -74.21 37.41
C MET A 1 24.39 -73.59 37.12
N ARG A 2 25.10 -73.11 38.17
CA ARG A 2 26.48 -72.53 38.20
C ARG A 2 26.64 -71.15 37.52
N ALA A 3 26.46 -70.00 38.20
CA ALA A 3 27.28 -69.36 39.26
C ALA A 3 28.72 -69.01 38.81
N LEU A 4 28.95 -67.76 38.39
CA LEU A 4 30.27 -67.16 38.20
C LEU A 4 30.47 -66.12 39.31
N ILE A 5 31.44 -66.38 40.19
CA ILE A 5 31.74 -65.60 41.39
C ILE A 5 32.94 -64.68 41.11
N PHE A 6 32.81 -63.44 41.55
CA PHE A 6 33.81 -62.38 41.65
C PHE A 6 34.95 -62.80 42.58
N ALA A 7 36.22 -62.56 42.22
CA ALA A 7 37.33 -62.61 43.17
C ALA A 7 38.34 -61.48 42.90
N LEU A 8 38.32 -60.55 43.85
CA LEU A 8 39.14 -59.35 44.01
C LEU A 8 40.59 -59.76 44.34
N ALA A 9 41.56 -59.33 43.53
CA ALA A 9 42.99 -59.51 43.83
C ALA A 9 43.51 -58.32 44.64
N PHE A 10 43.75 -58.56 45.93
CA PHE A 10 44.37 -57.65 46.89
C PHE A 10 45.90 -57.82 46.81
N CYS A 11 46.61 -56.80 46.31
CA CYS A 11 48.08 -56.79 46.31
C CYS A 11 48.57 -55.75 47.33
N ALA A 12 49.30 -56.23 48.33
CA ALA A 12 49.74 -55.47 49.49
C ALA A 12 50.79 -54.41 49.14
N ALA A 13 50.61 -53.21 49.70
CA ALA A 13 51.52 -52.08 49.57
C ALA A 13 52.80 -52.29 50.40
N LEU A 14 53.95 -52.16 49.75
CA LEU A 14 55.24 -51.98 50.43
C LEU A 14 55.38 -50.51 50.85
N PRO A 15 55.97 -50.20 52.03
CA PRO A 15 56.18 -48.83 52.44
C PRO A 15 57.29 -48.21 51.59
N ALA A 16 56.95 -47.21 50.79
CA ALA A 16 57.95 -46.36 50.12
C ALA A 16 58.44 -45.31 51.13
N TRP A 17 59.72 -45.36 51.46
CA TRP A 17 60.40 -44.26 52.15
C TRP A 17 60.48 -43.05 51.21
N ALA A 18 59.81 -41.97 51.58
CA ALA A 18 60.03 -40.67 50.96
C ALA A 18 61.43 -40.19 51.35
N GLY A 19 62.30 -40.01 50.37
CA GLY A 19 63.60 -39.35 50.57
C GLY A 19 63.42 -37.91 51.04
N GLU A 20 64.49 -37.35 51.59
CA GLU A 20 64.61 -35.96 52.05
C GLU A 20 63.90 -35.01 51.05
N GLY A 21 62.75 -34.50 51.46
CA GLY A 21 61.99 -33.55 50.66
C GLY A 21 62.86 -32.33 50.44
N HIS A 22 63.35 -32.15 49.22
CA HIS A 22 63.86 -30.86 48.79
C HIS A 22 62.66 -29.91 48.82
N ASP A 23 62.57 -29.16 49.91
CA ASP A 23 61.83 -27.92 49.99
C ASP A 23 62.43 -26.99 48.94
N HIS A 24 61.88 -27.05 47.73
CA HIS A 24 61.94 -25.93 46.82
C HIS A 24 61.11 -24.85 47.47
N GLY A 25 61.71 -24.15 48.43
CA GLY A 25 61.17 -22.94 48.99
C GLY A 25 60.67 -22.15 47.80
N ASP A 26 59.39 -21.78 47.85
CA ASP A 26 58.74 -21.00 46.81
C ASP A 26 59.35 -19.59 46.90
N SER A 27 60.61 -19.48 46.50
CA SER A 27 61.21 -18.24 46.10
C SER A 27 60.41 -17.86 44.87
N ALA A 28 59.39 -17.03 45.10
CA ALA A 28 58.62 -16.39 44.04
C ALA A 28 59.63 -16.06 42.94
N PRO A 29 59.47 -16.60 41.72
CA PRO A 29 60.47 -16.44 40.69
C PRO A 29 60.77 -14.96 40.62
N VAL A 30 62.04 -14.59 40.78
CA VAL A 30 62.47 -13.19 40.67
C VAL A 30 61.96 -12.75 39.32
N GLY A 31 60.85 -12.00 39.33
CA GLY A 31 60.05 -11.75 38.15
C GLY A 31 61.01 -11.14 37.16
N ASN A 32 61.19 -11.79 36.01
CA ASN A 32 62.09 -11.30 34.99
C ASN A 32 61.59 -9.90 34.64
N ALA A 33 62.26 -8.86 35.17
CA ALA A 33 61.67 -7.52 35.21
C ALA A 33 61.44 -6.95 33.80
N ASN A 34 62.05 -7.59 32.79
CA ASN A 34 61.92 -7.30 31.37
C ASN A 34 61.33 -8.47 30.55
N GLY A 35 60.62 -9.42 31.17
CA GLY A 35 59.87 -10.49 30.49
C GLY A 35 58.39 -10.14 30.31
N PRO A 36 57.65 -10.80 29.40
CA PRO A 36 56.20 -10.69 29.34
C PRO A 36 55.58 -11.10 30.69
N GLY A 37 54.71 -10.26 31.27
CA GLY A 37 54.14 -10.54 32.58
C GLY A 37 52.85 -9.78 32.87
N ARG A 38 51.94 -10.41 33.60
CA ARG A 38 50.71 -9.77 34.09
C ARG A 38 51.02 -8.97 35.35
N GLN A 39 50.52 -7.75 35.41
CA GLN A 39 50.69 -6.85 36.54
C GLN A 39 49.54 -7.01 37.55
N PRO A 40 49.72 -6.56 38.81
CA PRO A 40 48.69 -6.66 39.85
C PRO A 40 47.39 -5.91 39.52
N ASP A 41 47.47 -4.86 38.68
CA ASP A 41 46.33 -4.08 38.19
C ASP A 41 45.58 -4.76 37.01
N GLY A 42 46.07 -5.90 36.56
CA GLY A 42 45.51 -6.67 35.44
C GLY A 42 46.03 -6.26 34.06
N SER A 43 46.86 -5.23 33.95
CA SER A 43 47.56 -4.89 32.71
C SER A 43 48.66 -5.90 32.39
N VAL A 44 49.14 -5.93 31.14
CA VAL A 44 50.21 -6.83 30.70
C VAL A 44 51.39 -6.02 30.22
N PHE A 45 52.55 -6.24 30.82
CA PHE A 45 53.81 -5.70 30.32
C PHE A 45 54.36 -6.64 29.24
N LEU A 46 54.76 -6.05 28.10
CA LEU A 46 55.39 -6.77 27.00
C LEU A 46 56.53 -5.92 26.41
N PRO A 47 57.79 -6.39 26.38
CA PRO A 47 58.91 -5.64 25.83
C PRO A 47 58.77 -5.35 24.32
N LYS A 48 59.26 -4.19 23.86
CA LYS A 48 59.20 -3.78 22.45
C LYS A 48 59.79 -4.79 21.44
N PRO A 49 60.89 -5.50 21.71
CA PRO A 49 61.37 -6.55 20.81
C PRO A 49 60.36 -7.68 20.61
N ALA A 50 59.72 -8.13 21.70
CA ALA A 50 58.65 -9.13 21.63
C ALA A 50 57.42 -8.59 20.88
N GLN A 51 57.03 -7.32 21.12
CA GLN A 51 55.96 -6.66 20.35
C GLN A 51 56.26 -6.64 18.84
N ARG A 52 57.52 -6.38 18.45
CA ARG A 52 57.96 -6.36 17.03
C ARG A 52 58.01 -7.75 16.41
N GLN A 53 58.50 -8.75 17.14
CA GLN A 53 58.52 -10.16 16.69
C GLN A 53 57.11 -10.71 16.49
N LEU A 54 56.18 -10.35 17.39
CA LEU A 54 54.76 -10.71 17.31
C LEU A 54 53.99 -9.88 16.27
N GLY A 55 54.61 -8.85 15.68
CA GLY A 55 53.99 -8.01 14.65
C GLY A 55 52.80 -7.20 15.16
N LEU A 56 52.81 -6.76 16.42
CA LEU A 56 51.70 -6.00 17.00
C LEU A 56 51.45 -4.70 16.24
N ARG A 57 50.20 -4.51 15.83
CA ARG A 57 49.68 -3.30 15.18
C ARG A 57 48.66 -2.64 16.08
N THR A 58 48.71 -1.32 16.15
CA THR A 58 47.76 -0.51 16.92
C THR A 58 47.13 0.53 16.00
N VAL A 59 45.86 0.82 16.23
CA VAL A 59 45.15 1.95 15.63
C VAL A 59 44.66 2.84 16.76
N ALA A 60 44.72 4.16 16.58
CA ALA A 60 44.13 5.09 17.53
C ALA A 60 42.60 4.96 17.48
N VAL A 61 41.94 5.00 18.64
CA VAL A 61 40.48 5.04 18.70
C VAL A 61 40.03 6.45 18.31
N ASP A 62 39.02 6.52 17.45
CA ASP A 62 38.38 7.76 17.03
C ASP A 62 36.86 7.63 17.20
N GLU A 63 36.20 8.74 17.53
CA GLU A 63 34.74 8.82 17.63
C GLU A 63 34.16 9.13 16.24
N GLY A 64 33.13 8.40 15.82
CA GLY A 64 32.49 8.65 14.53
C GLY A 64 31.12 7.98 14.40
N ASP A 65 30.31 8.53 13.51
CA ASP A 65 28.98 7.99 13.20
C ASP A 65 29.10 6.73 12.34
N LEU A 66 28.72 5.58 12.91
CA LEU A 66 28.72 4.28 12.24
C LEU A 66 27.29 3.92 11.82
N ALA A 67 26.84 4.50 10.70
CA ALA A 67 25.54 4.16 10.14
C ALA A 67 25.50 2.67 9.76
N ARG A 68 24.51 1.94 10.30
CA ARG A 68 24.24 0.57 9.90
C ARG A 68 23.36 0.59 8.66
N SER A 69 23.82 -0.04 7.59
CA SER A 69 23.01 -0.26 6.40
C SER A 69 22.42 -1.67 6.43
N VAL A 70 21.12 -1.77 6.19
CA VAL A 70 20.41 -3.04 6.06
C VAL A 70 19.81 -3.09 4.66
N GLU A 71 19.99 -4.21 3.98
CA GLU A 71 19.37 -4.45 2.68
C GLU A 71 17.99 -5.09 2.88
N LEU A 72 16.97 -4.45 2.33
CA LEU A 72 15.59 -4.93 2.39
C LEU A 72 15.07 -5.18 0.98
N SER A 73 14.35 -6.28 0.80
CA SER A 73 13.58 -6.51 -0.43
C SER A 73 12.36 -5.60 -0.43
N GLY A 74 12.36 -4.64 -1.35
CA GLY A 74 11.25 -3.70 -1.55
C GLY A 74 10.45 -4.00 -2.81
N ARG A 75 9.22 -3.49 -2.87
CA ARG A 75 8.39 -3.44 -4.08
C ARG A 75 7.96 -2.01 -4.36
N VAL A 76 7.92 -1.65 -5.64
CA VAL A 76 7.38 -0.38 -6.10
C VAL A 76 5.87 -0.47 -6.08
N VAL A 77 5.22 0.41 -5.33
CA VAL A 77 3.76 0.54 -5.28
C VAL A 77 3.34 1.94 -5.71
N MET A 78 2.17 2.05 -6.30
CA MET A 78 1.54 3.33 -6.59
C MET A 78 1.31 4.10 -5.27
N ASP A 79 1.61 5.40 -5.24
CA ASP A 79 1.12 6.27 -4.16
C ASP A 79 -0.42 6.27 -4.20
N PRO A 80 -1.12 5.86 -3.12
CA PRO A 80 -2.58 5.82 -3.07
C PRO A 80 -3.24 7.19 -3.34
N ASN A 81 -2.52 8.29 -3.15
CA ASN A 81 -2.99 9.65 -3.43
C ASN A 81 -2.64 10.14 -4.84
N ALA A 82 -1.86 9.35 -5.61
CA ALA A 82 -1.33 9.71 -6.94
C ALA A 82 -1.92 8.91 -8.09
N GLY A 83 -2.82 7.98 -7.79
CA GLY A 83 -3.52 7.21 -8.80
C GLY A 83 -4.99 7.04 -8.48
N GLY A 84 -5.65 6.24 -9.30
CA GLY A 84 -7.05 5.94 -9.09
C GLY A 84 -7.57 4.88 -10.03
N LYS A 85 -8.54 4.14 -9.50
CA LYS A 85 -9.30 3.13 -10.23
C LYS A 85 -10.53 3.80 -10.86
N VAL A 86 -10.76 3.51 -12.12
CA VAL A 86 -11.92 3.99 -12.88
C VAL A 86 -12.88 2.82 -13.02
N GLN A 87 -14.04 2.97 -12.40
CA GLN A 87 -15.06 1.93 -12.31
C GLN A 87 -16.42 2.56 -12.57
N PRO A 88 -17.36 1.86 -13.21
CA PRO A 88 -18.69 2.37 -13.42
C PRO A 88 -19.52 2.27 -12.15
N MET A 89 -20.37 3.26 -11.94
CA MET A 89 -21.34 3.28 -10.85
C MET A 89 -22.53 2.36 -11.13
N THR A 90 -22.82 2.11 -12.41
CA THR A 90 -23.95 1.28 -12.84
C THR A 90 -23.52 0.23 -13.86
N ALA A 91 -24.22 -0.91 -13.88
CA ALA A 91 -24.01 -1.92 -14.90
C ALA A 91 -24.50 -1.42 -16.27
N GLY A 92 -23.76 -1.74 -17.32
CA GLY A 92 -24.06 -1.23 -18.66
C GLY A 92 -23.15 -1.75 -19.75
N ARG A 93 -23.35 -1.23 -20.96
CA ARG A 93 -22.50 -1.50 -22.11
C ARG A 93 -21.43 -0.41 -22.23
N LEU A 94 -20.18 -0.83 -22.35
CA LEU A 94 -19.04 0.05 -22.54
C LEU A 94 -18.98 0.56 -23.98
N GLU A 95 -18.87 1.88 -24.12
CA GLU A 95 -18.68 2.60 -25.37
C GLU A 95 -17.38 3.38 -25.33
N ALA A 96 -16.76 3.53 -26.50
CA ALA A 96 -15.53 4.30 -26.63
C ALA A 96 -15.75 5.80 -26.32
N GLY A 97 -14.75 6.41 -25.70
CA GLY A 97 -14.69 7.85 -25.51
C GLY A 97 -14.48 8.61 -26.84
N PRO A 98 -14.41 9.95 -26.79
CA PRO A 98 -14.24 10.78 -28.00
C PRO A 98 -12.97 10.47 -28.80
N LYS A 99 -11.93 9.94 -28.14
CA LYS A 99 -10.64 9.58 -28.74
C LYS A 99 -10.46 8.06 -28.94
N GLY A 100 -11.53 7.28 -28.84
CA GLY A 100 -11.44 5.82 -28.76
C GLY A 100 -11.25 5.34 -27.32
N LEU A 101 -10.95 4.04 -27.15
CA LEU A 101 -10.59 3.46 -25.85
C LEU A 101 -9.09 3.67 -25.60
N PRO A 102 -8.69 4.29 -24.48
CA PRO A 102 -7.29 4.46 -24.13
C PRO A 102 -6.52 3.14 -23.96
N THR A 103 -5.27 3.14 -24.38
CA THR A 103 -4.35 2.01 -24.22
C THR A 103 -3.39 2.21 -23.05
N VAL A 104 -2.81 1.10 -22.57
CA VAL A 104 -1.80 1.14 -21.49
C VAL A 104 -0.60 1.97 -21.93
N GLY A 105 -0.09 2.81 -21.03
CA GLY A 105 1.00 3.76 -21.26
C GLY A 105 0.56 5.10 -21.86
N GLN A 106 -0.70 5.25 -22.27
CA GLN A 106 -1.19 6.52 -22.79
C GLN A 106 -1.30 7.58 -21.68
N PRO A 107 -0.82 8.82 -21.91
CA PRO A 107 -0.99 9.90 -20.96
C PRO A 107 -2.43 10.42 -20.97
N VAL A 108 -2.95 10.71 -19.78
CA VAL A 108 -4.31 11.24 -19.56
C VAL A 108 -4.29 12.39 -18.56
N ARG A 109 -5.26 13.30 -18.68
CA ARG A 109 -5.42 14.43 -17.74
C ARG A 109 -6.58 14.19 -16.80
N LYS A 110 -6.49 14.69 -15.57
CA LYS A 110 -7.62 14.70 -14.64
C LYS A 110 -8.87 15.27 -15.30
N GLY A 111 -9.98 14.54 -15.21
CA GLY A 111 -11.27 14.91 -15.82
C GLY A 111 -11.41 14.53 -17.30
N GLU A 112 -10.39 13.96 -17.94
CA GLU A 112 -10.50 13.46 -19.31
C GLU A 112 -11.44 12.25 -19.36
N VAL A 113 -12.36 12.26 -20.32
CA VAL A 113 -13.29 11.14 -20.54
C VAL A 113 -12.58 10.01 -21.26
N LEU A 114 -12.49 8.86 -20.60
CA LEU A 114 -11.82 7.66 -21.09
C LEU A 114 -12.79 6.76 -21.85
N ALA A 115 -13.99 6.57 -21.31
CA ALA A 115 -15.03 5.75 -21.90
C ALA A 115 -16.41 6.20 -21.42
N TYR A 116 -17.45 5.64 -22.01
CA TYR A 116 -18.82 5.81 -21.53
C TYR A 116 -19.43 4.46 -21.19
N VAL A 117 -20.29 4.42 -20.18
CA VAL A 117 -21.11 3.25 -19.87
C VAL A 117 -22.57 3.62 -20.08
N VAL A 118 -23.21 2.93 -21.04
CA VAL A 118 -24.64 3.08 -21.29
C VAL A 118 -25.37 2.08 -20.42
N SER A 119 -26.13 2.57 -19.44
CA SER A 119 -26.81 1.71 -18.48
C SER A 119 -27.74 0.70 -19.15
N THR A 120 -27.60 -0.57 -18.78
CA THR A 120 -28.47 -1.65 -19.27
C THR A 120 -29.52 -1.99 -18.23
N MET A 121 -30.75 -1.53 -18.47
CA MET A 121 -31.93 -1.93 -17.69
C MET A 121 -32.58 -3.20 -18.25
N ALA A 122 -33.22 -3.98 -17.38
CA ALA A 122 -34.03 -5.12 -17.83
C ALA A 122 -35.18 -4.62 -18.73
N PRO A 123 -35.58 -5.37 -19.78
CA PRO A 123 -36.66 -4.94 -20.69
C PRO A 123 -37.95 -4.56 -19.98
N LEU A 124 -38.35 -5.34 -18.96
CA LEU A 124 -39.56 -5.09 -18.18
C LEU A 124 -39.49 -3.77 -17.38
N GLU A 125 -38.36 -3.51 -16.72
CA GLU A 125 -38.12 -2.27 -15.97
C GLU A 125 -38.12 -1.06 -16.89
N ARG A 126 -37.49 -1.18 -18.06
CA ARG A 126 -37.49 -0.14 -19.09
C ARG A 126 -38.92 0.18 -19.54
N SER A 127 -39.73 -0.84 -19.80
CA SER A 127 -41.14 -0.68 -20.17
C SER A 127 -41.98 -0.03 -19.05
N ALA A 128 -41.78 -0.45 -17.79
CA ALA A 128 -42.49 0.12 -16.65
C ALA A 128 -42.16 1.61 -16.46
N GLN A 129 -40.88 1.98 -16.52
CA GLN A 129 -40.48 3.39 -16.46
C GLN A 129 -40.98 4.20 -17.65
N ALA A 130 -40.95 3.65 -18.86
CA ALA A 130 -41.50 4.31 -20.04
C ALA A 130 -43.01 4.58 -19.91
N ALA A 131 -43.77 3.62 -19.36
CA ALA A 131 -45.20 3.78 -19.09
C ALA A 131 -45.47 4.85 -18.04
N GLN A 132 -44.75 4.83 -16.91
CA GLN A 132 -44.88 5.85 -15.85
C GLN A 132 -44.56 7.26 -16.37
N LEU A 133 -43.55 7.37 -17.23
CA LEU A 133 -43.17 8.64 -17.83
C LEU A 133 -44.24 9.12 -18.83
N ALA A 134 -44.81 8.22 -19.63
CA ALA A 134 -45.93 8.54 -20.51
C ALA A 134 -47.19 8.99 -19.73
N GLU A 135 -47.51 8.33 -18.61
CA GLU A 135 -48.61 8.70 -17.72
C GLU A 135 -48.40 10.10 -17.13
N LEU A 136 -47.21 10.39 -16.59
CA LEU A 136 -46.89 11.71 -16.04
C LEU A 136 -46.94 12.82 -17.11
N ARG A 137 -46.49 12.53 -18.35
CA ARG A 137 -46.61 13.47 -19.48
C ARG A 137 -48.07 13.75 -19.82
N ALA A 138 -48.91 12.72 -19.86
CA ALA A 138 -50.35 12.87 -20.13
C ALA A 138 -51.04 13.68 -19.01
N ALA A 139 -50.73 13.38 -17.74
CA ALA A 139 -51.25 14.10 -16.59
C ALA A 139 -50.84 15.58 -16.61
N ARG A 140 -49.56 15.88 -16.90
CA ARG A 140 -49.08 17.26 -17.03
C ARG A 140 -49.82 18.00 -18.15
N ALA A 141 -49.97 17.39 -19.32
CA ALA A 141 -50.67 18.02 -20.44
C ALA A 141 -52.14 18.34 -20.12
N LEU A 142 -52.81 17.47 -19.34
CA LEU A 142 -54.16 17.73 -18.88
C LEU A 142 -54.21 18.88 -17.86
N ALA A 143 -53.29 18.89 -16.89
CA ALA A 143 -53.17 19.95 -15.90
C ALA A 143 -52.86 21.31 -16.54
N GLU A 144 -51.98 21.36 -17.56
CA GLU A 144 -51.66 22.57 -18.31
C GLU A 144 -52.88 23.13 -19.06
N LYS A 145 -53.67 22.27 -19.71
CA LYS A 145 -54.93 22.68 -20.35
C LYS A 145 -55.93 23.23 -19.34
N ARG A 146 -56.00 22.62 -18.14
CA ARG A 146 -56.87 23.10 -17.06
C ARG A 146 -56.41 24.47 -16.56
N ALA A 147 -55.12 24.65 -16.27
CA ALA A 147 -54.55 25.91 -15.83
C ALA A 147 -54.77 27.01 -16.88
N ALA A 148 -54.53 26.72 -18.16
CA ALA A 148 -54.78 27.66 -19.27
C ALA A 148 -56.25 28.10 -19.33
N ARG A 149 -57.20 27.16 -19.20
CA ARG A 149 -58.64 27.47 -19.18
C ARG A 149 -59.03 28.33 -17.97
N LEU A 150 -58.52 28.02 -16.77
CA LEU A 150 -58.78 28.83 -15.58
C LEU A 150 -58.20 30.24 -15.72
N LYS A 151 -57.04 30.37 -16.35
CA LYS A 151 -56.41 31.67 -16.65
C LYS A 151 -57.25 32.54 -17.58
N THR A 152 -57.92 31.94 -18.59
CA THR A 152 -58.86 32.67 -19.46
C THR A 152 -60.15 33.11 -18.75
N LEU A 153 -60.50 32.48 -17.61
CA LEU A 153 -61.70 32.77 -16.83
C LEU A 153 -61.40 33.63 -15.59
N SER A 154 -60.20 34.21 -15.51
CA SER A 154 -59.62 34.82 -14.29
C SER A 154 -60.50 35.86 -13.59
N ASP A 155 -61.41 36.53 -14.29
CA ASP A 155 -62.36 37.49 -13.71
C ASP A 155 -63.51 36.83 -12.93
N THR A 156 -63.71 35.53 -13.11
CA THR A 156 -64.83 34.75 -12.55
C THR A 156 -64.38 33.61 -11.63
N VAL A 157 -63.09 33.26 -11.63
CA VAL A 157 -62.55 32.19 -10.78
C VAL A 157 -61.72 32.75 -9.62
N ALA A 158 -61.80 32.11 -8.46
CA ALA A 158 -61.00 32.49 -7.31
C ALA A 158 -59.50 32.31 -7.60
N ARG A 159 -58.69 33.31 -7.21
CA ARG A 159 -57.22 33.29 -7.35
C ARG A 159 -56.58 32.01 -6.78
N LYS A 160 -57.13 31.49 -5.67
CA LYS A 160 -56.72 30.22 -5.04
C LYS A 160 -56.79 29.03 -6.00
N GLU A 161 -57.79 28.96 -6.89
CA GLU A 161 -57.93 27.86 -7.84
C GLU A 161 -56.89 27.92 -8.95
N LEU A 162 -56.52 29.13 -9.37
CA LEU A 162 -55.48 29.36 -10.36
C LEU A 162 -54.09 28.99 -9.79
N GLU A 163 -53.80 29.41 -8.56
CA GLU A 163 -52.56 29.05 -7.85
C GLU A 163 -52.46 27.54 -7.60
N ALA A 164 -53.58 26.87 -7.28
CA ALA A 164 -53.62 25.42 -7.14
C ALA A 164 -53.33 24.69 -8.46
N ALA A 165 -53.91 25.16 -9.57
CA ALA A 165 -53.66 24.58 -10.90
C ALA A 165 -52.22 24.78 -11.37
N ASP A 166 -51.63 25.97 -11.15
CA ASP A 166 -50.23 26.24 -11.46
C ASP A 166 -49.29 25.37 -10.61
N SER A 167 -49.61 25.19 -9.32
CA SER A 167 -48.85 24.31 -8.42
C SER A 167 -48.92 22.85 -8.84
N GLU A 168 -50.06 22.38 -9.36
CA GLU A 168 -50.23 21.03 -9.88
C GLU A 168 -49.34 20.79 -11.12
N VAL A 169 -49.31 21.75 -12.07
CA VAL A 169 -48.43 21.70 -13.23
C VAL A 169 -46.95 21.69 -12.82
N ALA A 170 -46.56 22.56 -11.89
CA ALA A 170 -45.19 22.63 -11.40
C ALA A 170 -44.74 21.33 -10.72
N SER A 171 -45.61 20.73 -9.89
CA SER A 171 -45.37 19.44 -9.24
C SER A 171 -45.18 18.31 -10.25
N LEU A 172 -46.03 18.23 -11.28
CA LEU A 172 -45.90 17.22 -12.34
C LEU A 172 -44.65 17.43 -13.19
N ALA A 173 -44.27 18.68 -13.48
CA ALA A 173 -43.03 19.02 -14.15
C ALA A 173 -41.80 18.59 -13.34
N ALA A 174 -41.77 18.85 -12.04
CA ALA A 174 -40.69 18.43 -11.15
C ALA A 174 -40.54 16.90 -11.12
N ARG A 175 -41.65 16.16 -11.03
CA ARG A 175 -41.65 14.68 -11.08
C ARG A 175 -41.15 14.15 -12.42
N LEU A 176 -41.54 14.77 -13.53
CA LEU A 176 -41.04 14.42 -14.87
C LEU A 176 -39.55 14.64 -15.01
N SER A 177 -39.02 15.77 -14.51
CA SER A 177 -37.60 16.06 -14.54
C SER A 177 -36.79 15.07 -13.70
N ALA A 178 -37.32 14.65 -12.54
CA ALA A 178 -36.66 13.65 -11.69
C ALA A 178 -36.56 12.26 -12.36
N LEU A 179 -37.60 11.85 -13.11
CA LEU A 179 -37.62 10.55 -13.81
C LEU A 179 -36.95 10.56 -15.18
N GLY A 180 -36.94 11.70 -15.87
CA GLY A 180 -36.47 11.81 -17.25
C GLY A 180 -34.97 11.53 -17.45
N GLY A 181 -34.15 11.68 -16.41
CA GLY A 181 -32.72 11.41 -16.45
C GLY A 181 -32.32 9.93 -16.30
N ALA A 182 -33.25 9.05 -15.93
CA ALA A 182 -32.93 7.66 -15.57
C ALA A 182 -32.92 6.70 -16.77
N LEU A 183 -33.65 7.00 -17.85
CA LEU A 183 -33.79 6.12 -19.00
C LEU A 183 -32.57 6.23 -19.92
N GLY A 184 -31.73 5.20 -19.92
CA GLY A 184 -30.56 5.13 -20.81
C GLY A 184 -29.47 6.14 -20.45
N ALA A 185 -29.33 6.44 -19.15
CA ALA A 185 -28.28 7.31 -18.64
C ALA A 185 -26.91 6.82 -19.15
N ARG A 186 -26.18 7.74 -19.76
CA ARG A 186 -24.81 7.52 -20.22
C ARG A 186 -23.87 8.06 -19.16
N GLU A 187 -23.20 7.16 -18.47
CA GLU A 187 -22.21 7.50 -17.46
C GLU A 187 -20.86 7.77 -18.15
N SER A 188 -20.21 8.89 -17.82
CA SER A 188 -18.86 9.19 -18.30
C SER A 188 -17.81 8.68 -17.32
N LEU A 189 -16.96 7.75 -17.77
CA LEU A 189 -15.80 7.30 -17.00
C LEU A 189 -14.64 8.25 -17.24
N VAL A 190 -14.26 9.00 -16.20
CA VAL A 190 -13.23 10.04 -16.28
C VAL A 190 -11.97 9.66 -15.51
N ALA A 191 -10.83 10.18 -15.95
CA ALA A 191 -9.57 10.03 -15.22
C ALA A 191 -9.62 10.82 -13.89
N PRO A 192 -9.38 10.17 -12.73
CA PRO A 192 -9.44 10.82 -11.41
C PRO A 192 -8.24 11.74 -11.14
N VAL A 193 -7.10 11.45 -11.79
CA VAL A 193 -5.84 12.17 -11.69
C VAL A 193 -5.21 12.32 -13.08
N SER A 194 -4.24 13.23 -13.20
CA SER A 194 -3.38 13.30 -14.38
C SER A 194 -2.25 12.29 -14.23
N GLY A 195 -1.95 11.55 -15.30
CA GLY A 195 -0.96 10.47 -15.24
C GLY A 195 -0.97 9.63 -16.51
N VAL A 196 -0.70 8.34 -16.36
CA VAL A 196 -0.72 7.35 -17.45
C VAL A 196 -1.69 6.21 -17.13
N ILE A 197 -2.26 5.60 -18.16
CA ILE A 197 -3.04 4.36 -18.01
C ILE A 197 -2.09 3.22 -17.63
N ALA A 198 -2.13 2.75 -16.38
CA ALA A 198 -1.35 1.62 -15.91
C ALA A 198 -1.95 0.27 -16.33
N ALA A 199 -3.28 0.18 -16.31
CA ALA A 199 -4.02 -1.01 -16.73
C ALA A 199 -5.29 -0.61 -17.48
N SER A 200 -5.64 -1.42 -18.48
CA SER A 200 -6.86 -1.26 -19.28
C SER A 200 -7.51 -2.63 -19.44
N PHE A 201 -8.76 -2.74 -19.00
CA PHE A 201 -9.61 -3.93 -19.15
C PHE A 201 -10.79 -3.67 -20.08
N ALA A 202 -10.80 -2.51 -20.73
CA ALA A 202 -11.89 -2.04 -21.56
C ALA A 202 -11.89 -2.69 -22.95
N VAL A 203 -13.01 -3.33 -23.30
CA VAL A 203 -13.28 -3.77 -24.68
C VAL A 203 -14.55 -3.09 -25.20
N ALA A 204 -14.50 -2.57 -26.43
CA ALA A 204 -15.64 -1.87 -27.01
C ALA A 204 -16.86 -2.82 -27.14
N GLY A 205 -18.01 -2.38 -26.62
CA GLY A 205 -19.24 -3.17 -26.63
C GLY A 205 -19.35 -4.22 -25.53
N GLN A 206 -18.34 -4.37 -24.66
CA GLN A 206 -18.39 -5.22 -23.47
C GLN A 206 -19.52 -4.79 -22.55
N VAL A 207 -20.19 -5.77 -21.92
CA VAL A 207 -21.12 -5.52 -20.82
C VAL A 207 -20.33 -5.61 -19.52
N VAL A 208 -20.45 -4.58 -18.69
CA VAL A 208 -19.72 -4.43 -17.43
C VAL A 208 -20.69 -4.26 -16.27
N ASP A 209 -20.30 -4.74 -15.10
CA ASP A 209 -21.05 -4.59 -13.86
C ASP A 209 -20.63 -3.33 -13.09
N ALA A 210 -21.47 -2.90 -12.16
CA ALA A 210 -21.12 -1.82 -11.25
C ALA A 210 -19.86 -2.18 -10.43
N ARG A 211 -18.96 -1.21 -10.27
CA ARG A 211 -17.68 -1.33 -9.56
C ARG A 211 -16.64 -2.23 -10.24
N GLU A 212 -16.89 -2.67 -11.47
CA GLU A 212 -15.90 -3.38 -12.28
C GLU A 212 -14.73 -2.45 -12.63
N LEU A 213 -13.49 -2.96 -12.56
CA LEU A 213 -12.31 -2.17 -12.89
C LEU A 213 -12.14 -2.06 -14.41
N ILE A 214 -12.24 -0.84 -14.93
CA ILE A 214 -12.10 -0.58 -16.38
C ILE A 214 -10.71 -0.03 -16.68
N TYR A 215 -10.27 0.97 -15.92
CA TYR A 215 -8.93 1.55 -16.04
C TYR A 215 -8.29 1.74 -14.67
N GLU A 216 -6.96 1.68 -14.65
CA GLU A 216 -6.15 2.15 -13.54
C GLU A 216 -5.25 3.27 -14.06
N VAL A 217 -5.31 4.43 -13.42
CA VAL A 217 -4.50 5.61 -13.76
C VAL A 217 -3.50 5.85 -12.65
N VAL A 218 -2.23 6.06 -13.01
CA VAL A 218 -1.15 6.33 -12.05
C VAL A 218 -0.33 7.53 -12.49
N ASP A 219 0.12 8.35 -11.54
CA ASP A 219 1.14 9.35 -11.78
C ASP A 219 2.53 8.70 -11.70
N PRO A 220 3.28 8.57 -12.82
CA PRO A 220 4.58 7.92 -12.81
C PRO A 220 5.66 8.71 -12.06
N ALA A 221 5.40 9.97 -11.69
CA ALA A 221 6.34 10.76 -10.88
C ALA A 221 6.21 10.47 -9.38
N ARG A 222 5.19 9.72 -8.95
CA ARG A 222 4.85 9.50 -7.54
C ARG A 222 4.60 8.02 -7.26
N PHE A 223 5.66 7.35 -6.81
CA PHE A 223 5.62 5.97 -6.33
C PHE A 223 6.12 5.89 -4.90
N HIS A 224 5.66 4.90 -4.16
CA HIS A 224 6.24 4.52 -2.88
C HIS A 224 7.03 3.22 -3.03
N ILE A 225 8.05 3.07 -2.19
CA ILE A 225 8.77 1.81 -2.03
C ILE A 225 8.30 1.19 -0.72
N GLU A 226 7.66 0.04 -0.81
CA GLU A 226 7.32 -0.75 0.37
C GLU A 226 8.37 -1.83 0.59
N ALA A 227 9.01 -1.81 1.75
CA ALA A 227 9.95 -2.84 2.18
C ALA A 227 9.50 -3.42 3.53
N LEU A 228 9.63 -4.74 3.70
CA LEU A 228 9.25 -5.42 4.93
C LEU A 228 10.46 -5.55 5.85
N ALA A 229 10.34 -5.02 7.06
CA ALA A 229 11.30 -5.21 8.15
C ALA A 229 10.63 -6.05 9.26
N PHE A 230 11.34 -7.06 9.76
CA PHE A 230 10.87 -7.87 10.89
C PHE A 230 11.24 -7.27 12.24
N ASP A 231 12.25 -6.39 12.25
CA ASP A 231 12.66 -5.63 13.41
C ASP A 231 11.92 -4.29 13.44
N ALA A 232 11.20 -4.03 14.53
CA ALA A 232 10.44 -2.79 14.71
C ALA A 232 11.35 -1.58 14.96
N GLU A 233 12.52 -1.79 15.58
CA GLU A 233 13.48 -0.70 15.84
C GLU A 233 14.00 -0.12 14.52
N LEU A 234 14.28 -1.00 13.55
CA LEU A 234 14.70 -0.61 12.20
C LEU A 234 13.68 0.28 11.49
N ALA A 235 12.37 0.05 11.71
CA ALA A 235 11.33 0.86 11.07
C ALA A 235 11.24 2.29 11.64
N THR A 236 11.69 2.50 12.88
CA THR A 236 11.64 3.79 13.58
C THR A 236 12.94 4.58 13.55
N ASP A 237 14.07 3.94 13.20
CA ASP A 237 15.42 4.53 13.20
C ASP A 237 16.03 4.55 11.79
N VAL A 238 15.32 5.16 10.83
CA VAL A 238 15.77 5.29 9.44
C VAL A 238 16.30 6.71 9.19
N ALA A 239 17.62 6.85 9.08
CA ALA A 239 18.26 8.13 8.73
C ALA A 239 18.14 8.47 7.23
N GLY A 240 17.99 7.47 6.37
CA GLY A 240 17.84 7.63 4.93
C GLY A 240 17.71 6.27 4.24
N ALA A 241 17.21 6.29 3.01
CA ALA A 241 17.08 5.08 2.21
C ALA A 241 17.52 5.35 0.77
N SER A 242 18.08 4.32 0.14
CA SER A 242 18.44 4.36 -1.27
C SER A 242 18.12 3.04 -1.93
N MET A 243 17.67 3.08 -3.17
CA MET A 243 17.45 1.90 -4.00
C MET A 243 18.51 1.84 -5.09
N ALA A 244 19.09 0.67 -5.33
CA ALA A 244 19.97 0.46 -6.47
C ALA A 244 19.14 0.35 -7.76
N VAL A 245 19.34 1.28 -8.69
CA VAL A 245 18.76 1.21 -10.03
C VAL A 245 19.90 0.98 -11.02
N GLY A 246 20.11 -0.29 -11.41
CA GLY A 246 21.30 -0.68 -12.16
C GLY A 246 22.56 -0.56 -11.30
N GLN A 247 23.52 0.29 -11.72
CA GLN A 247 24.74 0.58 -10.94
C GLN A 247 24.66 1.89 -10.13
N ALA A 248 23.56 2.64 -10.22
CA ALA A 248 23.43 3.93 -9.56
C ALA A 248 22.51 3.84 -8.32
N PRO A 249 22.94 4.33 -7.15
CA PRO A 249 22.05 4.49 -6.01
C PRO A 249 21.12 5.69 -6.24
N VAL A 250 19.81 5.47 -6.09
CA VAL A 250 18.79 6.52 -6.11
C VAL A 250 18.28 6.72 -4.69
N ALA A 251 18.45 7.92 -4.15
CA ALA A 251 17.91 8.27 -2.83
C ALA A 251 16.38 8.26 -2.86
N LEU A 252 15.77 7.67 -1.84
CA LEU A 252 14.33 7.70 -1.61
C LEU A 252 14.00 8.93 -0.77
N GLN A 253 12.91 9.62 -1.11
CA GLN A 253 12.43 10.82 -0.41
C GLN A 253 11.10 10.55 0.28
#